data_AF-A0A929PL91-F1
#
_entry.id   AF-A0A929PL91-F1
#
_cell.length_a   1.000
_cell.length_b   1.000
_cell.length_c   1.000
_cell.angle_alpha   90.00
_cell.angle_beta   90.00
_cell.angle_gamma   90.00
#
_symmetry.space_group_name_H-M   'P 1'
#
loop_
_entity.id
_entity.type
_entity.pdbx_description
1 polymer ?
#
loop_
_entity_poly.entity_id
_entity_poly.type
_entity_poly.pdbx_seq_one_letter_code
_entity_poly.pdbx_strand_id
1 'polypeptide(L)'
;IENYFEIGKMGIEHALLPEKGLVLPGDVVVGADSHTDTSGALGAFAVGVGSTDLAAIMALGEVWLKVPPTIKFIYSGKLNKWVSGKDLILYTISKIGVDGANYKVMEFTGEAIRGLSMDNRFTICNMAIEAGAKTGIIEPDENTLEYLKGRAKRPYQVYKSDPNAHYEKIIEIDVSKVEPQVAFPHLPENAKP
;
A
#
# COMPACT_ATOMS: atom_id res chain seq x y z
N ILE A 1 22.34 -6.80 -15.27
CA ILE A 1 20.95 -6.77 -14.74
C ILE A 1 20.52 -8.22 -14.61
N GLU A 2 20.40 -8.73 -13.38
CA GLU A 2 20.02 -10.14 -13.14
C GLU A 2 18.52 -10.37 -13.28
N ASN A 3 17.71 -9.41 -12.81
CA ASN A 3 16.25 -9.46 -12.86
C ASN A 3 15.76 -8.69 -14.09
N TYR A 4 15.44 -9.40 -15.16
CA TYR A 4 14.77 -8.87 -16.35
C TYR A 4 13.56 -9.74 -16.68
N PHE A 5 12.41 -9.10 -16.89
CA PHE A 5 11.14 -9.78 -17.12
C PHE A 5 10.51 -9.24 -18.41
N GLU A 6 10.35 -10.12 -19.40
CA GLU A 6 9.81 -9.75 -20.72
C GLU A 6 8.31 -9.40 -20.62
N ILE A 7 7.93 -8.29 -21.28
CA ILE A 7 6.53 -7.85 -21.35
C ILE A 7 5.68 -8.94 -22.00
N GLY A 8 4.52 -9.22 -21.41
CA GLY A 8 3.60 -10.25 -21.90
C GLY A 8 3.96 -11.69 -21.49
N LYS A 9 5.07 -11.91 -20.75
CA LYS A 9 5.44 -13.25 -20.27
C LYS A 9 5.35 -13.43 -18.75
N MET A 10 5.31 -12.34 -17.97
CA MET A 10 5.50 -12.40 -16.51
C MET A 10 4.42 -11.69 -15.67
N GLY A 11 3.47 -10.95 -16.28
CA GLY A 11 2.36 -10.28 -15.58
C GLY A 11 2.60 -8.80 -15.26
N ILE A 12 1.70 -8.21 -14.46
CA ILE A 12 1.77 -6.81 -14.03
C ILE A 12 2.84 -6.67 -12.93
N GLU A 13 3.69 -5.64 -13.02
CA GLU A 13 4.87 -5.49 -12.16
C GLU A 13 4.57 -5.52 -10.65
N HIS A 14 3.51 -4.85 -10.20
CA HIS A 14 3.15 -4.75 -8.78
C HIS A 14 2.67 -6.06 -8.17
N ALA A 15 2.25 -7.03 -8.99
CA ALA A 15 2.00 -8.40 -8.56
C ALA A 15 3.28 -9.24 -8.65
N LEU A 16 4.00 -9.12 -9.78
CA LEU A 16 5.19 -9.91 -10.07
C LEU A 16 6.31 -9.71 -9.04
N LEU A 17 6.61 -8.48 -8.63
CA LEU A 17 7.73 -8.18 -7.73
C LEU A 17 7.54 -8.83 -6.33
N PRO A 18 6.37 -8.70 -5.67
CA PRO A 18 6.03 -9.48 -4.48
C PRO A 18 6.06 -11.00 -4.69
N GLU A 19 5.49 -11.50 -5.79
CA GLU A 19 5.42 -12.94 -6.07
C GLU A 19 6.81 -13.58 -6.22
N LYS A 20 7.76 -12.85 -6.80
CA LYS A 20 9.17 -13.25 -6.92
C LYS A 20 9.97 -13.04 -5.62
N GLY A 21 9.39 -12.44 -4.59
CA GLY A 21 10.06 -12.15 -3.32
C GLY A 21 11.18 -11.12 -3.47
N LEU A 22 11.07 -10.22 -4.45
CA LEU A 22 12.05 -9.15 -4.70
C LEU A 22 11.86 -7.97 -3.75
N VAL A 23 10.61 -7.75 -3.33
CA VAL A 23 10.23 -6.77 -2.30
C VAL A 23 9.97 -7.49 -0.99
N LEU A 24 10.55 -6.99 0.09
CA LEU A 24 10.48 -7.53 1.43
C LEU A 24 10.21 -6.41 2.45
N PRO A 25 9.73 -6.77 3.66
CA PRO A 25 9.51 -5.81 4.73
C PRO A 25 10.75 -4.98 5.04
N GLY A 26 10.53 -3.69 5.29
CA GLY A 26 11.60 -2.73 5.62
C GLY A 26 12.42 -2.25 4.43
N ASP A 27 12.14 -2.71 3.21
CA ASP A 27 12.77 -2.16 2.03
C ASP A 27 12.28 -0.74 1.74
N VAL A 28 13.15 0.04 1.09
CA VAL A 28 12.76 1.23 0.33
C VAL A 28 12.69 0.83 -1.13
N VAL A 29 11.48 0.85 -1.71
CA VAL A 29 11.22 0.46 -3.10
C VAL A 29 10.90 1.71 -3.90
N VAL A 30 11.59 1.89 -5.02
CA VAL A 30 11.36 3.00 -5.93
C VAL A 30 11.10 2.46 -7.33
N GLY A 31 10.00 2.90 -7.94
CA GLY A 31 9.55 2.43 -9.24
C GLY A 31 9.19 3.58 -10.18
N ALA A 32 9.11 3.29 -11.48
CA ALA A 32 8.75 4.26 -12.51
C ALA A 32 7.24 4.50 -12.63
N ASP A 33 6.43 3.67 -11.95
CA ASP A 33 4.98 3.69 -12.01
C ASP A 33 4.39 4.28 -10.72
N SER A 34 3.24 4.96 -10.85
CA SER A 34 2.54 5.60 -9.73
C SER A 34 2.14 4.60 -8.65
N HIS A 35 1.74 3.39 -9.04
CA HIS A 35 1.18 2.36 -8.16
C HIS A 35 2.25 1.46 -7.52
N THR A 36 3.51 1.88 -7.55
CA THR A 36 4.62 1.23 -6.82
C THR A 36 4.29 1.09 -5.33
N ASP A 37 3.48 2.00 -4.78
CA ASP A 37 2.96 1.99 -3.41
C ASP A 37 2.22 0.70 -3.01
N THR A 38 1.76 -0.10 -3.97
CA THR A 38 1.22 -1.46 -3.75
C THR A 38 2.08 -2.30 -2.81
N SER A 39 3.41 -2.19 -2.95
CA SER A 39 4.38 -2.93 -2.14
C SER A 39 4.35 -2.59 -0.65
N GLY A 40 3.72 -1.48 -0.24
CA GLY A 40 3.55 -1.15 1.16
C GLY A 40 2.64 -2.12 1.93
N ALA A 41 1.88 -2.98 1.25
CA ALA A 41 1.18 -4.10 1.87
C ALA A 41 2.11 -5.13 2.53
N LEU A 42 3.39 -5.17 2.10
CA LEU A 42 4.45 -5.98 2.70
C LEU A 42 5.22 -5.24 3.80
N GLY A 43 4.82 -4.02 4.16
CA GLY A 43 5.56 -3.16 5.10
C GLY A 43 6.86 -2.61 4.52
N ALA A 44 6.95 -2.46 3.19
CA ALA A 44 8.00 -1.71 2.52
C ALA A 44 7.58 -0.24 2.35
N PHE A 45 8.52 0.70 2.39
CA PHE A 45 8.24 2.06 1.95
C PHE A 45 8.41 2.13 0.43
N ALA A 46 7.30 2.18 -0.31
CA ALA A 46 7.31 2.02 -1.76
C ALA A 46 6.73 3.25 -2.47
N VAL A 47 7.46 3.84 -3.41
CA VAL A 47 7.09 5.11 -4.05
C VAL A 47 7.38 5.13 -5.55
N GLY A 48 6.46 5.72 -6.32
CA GLY A 48 6.70 6.06 -7.72
C GLY A 48 7.55 7.33 -7.85
N VAL A 49 8.43 7.38 -8.84
CA VAL A 49 9.28 8.54 -9.17
C VAL A 49 9.38 8.76 -10.68
N GLY A 50 9.80 9.96 -11.08
CA GLY A 50 10.03 10.30 -12.48
C GLY A 50 11.33 9.70 -13.02
N SER A 51 11.50 9.77 -14.35
CA SER A 51 12.66 9.22 -15.05
C SER A 51 14.01 9.81 -14.62
N THR A 52 14.04 11.09 -14.25
CA THR A 52 15.27 11.75 -13.74
C THR A 52 15.73 11.15 -12.41
N ASP A 53 14.81 10.96 -11.47
CA ASP A 53 15.12 10.35 -10.17
C ASP A 53 15.53 8.89 -10.36
N LEU A 54 14.84 8.16 -11.24
CA LEU A 54 15.19 6.77 -11.55
C LEU A 54 16.60 6.66 -12.15
N ALA A 55 16.98 7.55 -13.07
CA ALA A 55 18.31 7.59 -13.62
C ALA A 55 19.38 7.84 -12.54
N ALA A 56 19.10 8.76 -11.60
CA ALA A 56 19.99 9.02 -10.47
C ALA A 56 20.13 7.80 -9.55
N ILE A 57 19.03 7.10 -9.26
CA ILE A 57 19.03 5.87 -8.44
C ILE A 57 19.84 4.77 -9.14
N MET A 58 19.67 4.59 -10.44
CA MET A 58 20.45 3.59 -11.19
C MET A 58 21.94 3.92 -11.22
N ALA A 59 22.31 5.20 -11.20
CA ALA A 59 23.71 5.64 -11.21
C ALA A 59 24.36 5.61 -9.82
N LEU A 60 23.62 5.97 -8.77
CA LEU A 60 24.16 6.24 -7.44
C LEU A 60 23.72 5.24 -6.36
N GLY A 61 22.60 4.54 -6.57
CA GLY A 61 21.98 3.67 -5.58
C GLY A 61 21.24 4.41 -4.46
N GLU A 62 21.02 5.73 -4.62
CA GLU A 62 20.46 6.60 -3.59
C GLU A 62 19.34 7.49 -4.15
N VAL A 63 18.41 7.92 -3.30
CA VAL A 63 17.30 8.83 -3.64
C VAL A 63 17.06 9.83 -2.50
N TRP A 64 16.70 11.06 -2.87
CA TRP A 64 16.26 12.07 -1.92
C TRP A 64 14.74 12.05 -1.76
N LEU A 65 14.28 11.77 -0.54
CA LEU A 65 12.88 11.77 -0.18
C LEU A 65 12.69 12.64 1.06
N LYS A 66 11.80 13.64 0.99
CA LYS A 66 11.39 14.36 2.20
C LYS A 66 10.45 13.46 2.98
N VAL A 67 10.76 13.22 4.25
CA VAL A 67 9.96 12.37 5.15
C VAL A 67 8.51 12.88 5.19
N PRO A 68 7.52 12.08 4.77
CA PRO A 68 6.12 12.48 4.77
C PRO A 68 5.50 12.38 6.19
N PRO A 69 4.53 13.26 6.53
CA PRO A 69 3.65 13.00 7.67
C PRO A 69 2.80 11.76 7.42
N THR A 70 2.26 11.16 8.48
CA THR A 70 1.44 9.94 8.38
C THR A 70 0.02 10.19 8.86
N ILE A 71 -0.97 9.76 8.09
CA ILE A 71 -2.37 9.60 8.53
C ILE A 71 -2.58 8.12 8.87
N LYS A 72 -3.08 7.86 10.08
CA LYS A 72 -3.42 6.51 10.52
C LYS A 72 -4.89 6.21 10.27
N PHE A 73 -5.18 5.13 9.56
CA PHE A 73 -6.54 4.63 9.32
C PHE A 73 -6.75 3.35 10.12
N ILE A 74 -7.64 3.40 11.12
CA ILE A 74 -7.94 2.28 12.02
C ILE A 74 -9.27 1.66 11.62
N TYR A 75 -9.23 0.46 11.04
CA TYR A 75 -10.42 -0.29 10.63
C TYR A 75 -10.84 -1.29 11.71
N SER A 76 -11.98 -1.04 12.35
CA SER A 76 -12.54 -1.84 13.43
C SER A 76 -13.79 -2.60 12.98
N GLY A 77 -14.09 -3.72 13.63
CA GLY A 77 -15.26 -4.56 13.32
C GLY A 77 -14.96 -5.67 12.31
N LYS A 78 -16.03 -6.34 11.86
CA LYS A 78 -15.97 -7.46 10.90
C LYS A 78 -16.59 -7.06 9.58
N LEU A 79 -15.96 -7.46 8.48
CA LEU A 79 -16.46 -7.18 7.14
C LEU A 79 -17.84 -7.81 6.94
N ASN A 80 -18.75 -7.07 6.32
CA ASN A 80 -20.03 -7.60 5.85
C ASN A 80 -19.82 -8.58 4.70
N LYS A 81 -20.86 -9.37 4.41
CA LYS A 81 -20.85 -10.29 3.27
C LYS A 81 -20.54 -9.52 1.99
N TRP A 82 -19.62 -10.06 1.19
CA TRP A 82 -19.14 -9.50 -0.09
C TRP A 82 -18.27 -8.25 0.00
N VAL A 83 -18.04 -7.70 1.19
CA VAL A 83 -17.11 -6.58 1.37
C VAL A 83 -15.68 -7.11 1.40
N SER A 84 -14.82 -6.43 0.66
CA SER A 84 -13.42 -6.75 0.44
C SER A 84 -12.52 -5.54 0.73
N GLY A 85 -11.20 -5.71 0.63
CA GLY A 85 -10.25 -4.61 0.72
C GLY A 85 -10.50 -3.51 -0.32
N LYS A 86 -11.04 -3.86 -1.49
CA LYS A 86 -11.44 -2.88 -2.52
C LYS A 86 -12.52 -1.93 -2.00
N ASP A 87 -13.53 -2.48 -1.32
CA ASP A 87 -14.62 -1.69 -0.78
C ASP A 87 -14.16 -0.79 0.36
N LEU A 88 -13.25 -1.29 1.21
CA LEU A 88 -12.66 -0.50 2.30
C LEU A 88 -11.88 0.72 1.79
N ILE A 89 -11.03 0.54 0.78
CA ILE A 89 -10.23 1.66 0.25
C ILE A 89 -11.09 2.64 -0.56
N LEU A 90 -12.06 2.16 -1.36
CA LEU A 90 -13.02 3.02 -2.04
C LEU A 90 -13.86 3.84 -1.06
N TYR A 91 -14.36 3.20 0.00
CA TYR A 91 -15.07 3.90 1.07
C TYR A 91 -14.18 4.96 1.72
N THR A 92 -12.92 4.65 1.97
CA THR A 92 -11.96 5.59 2.57
C THR A 92 -11.71 6.79 1.66
N ILE A 93 -11.44 6.55 0.38
CA ILE A 93 -11.23 7.62 -0.62
C ILE A 93 -12.49 8.48 -0.75
N SER A 94 -13.70 7.92 -0.70
CA SER A 94 -14.93 8.74 -0.73
C SER A 94 -15.13 9.62 0.49
N LYS A 95 -14.48 9.31 1.62
CA LYS A 95 -14.51 10.16 2.82
C LYS A 95 -13.45 11.25 2.84
N ILE A 96 -12.29 11.01 2.24
CA ILE A 96 -11.15 11.95 2.30
C ILE A 96 -10.93 12.72 1.00
N GLY A 97 -11.48 12.25 -0.12
CA GLY A 97 -11.28 12.82 -1.46
C GLY A 97 -9.96 12.41 -2.11
N VAL A 98 -9.80 12.74 -3.39
CA VAL A 98 -8.60 12.39 -4.18
C VAL A 98 -7.32 13.14 -3.75
N ASP A 99 -7.45 14.21 -2.96
CA ASP A 99 -6.33 14.96 -2.36
C ASP A 99 -6.24 14.79 -0.84
N GLY A 100 -7.06 13.91 -0.26
CA GLY A 100 -7.22 13.77 1.19
C GLY A 100 -5.94 13.34 1.93
N ALA A 101 -5.02 12.68 1.23
CA ALA A 101 -3.74 12.22 1.75
C ALA A 101 -2.53 12.84 1.01
N ASN A 102 -2.70 13.99 0.33
CA ASN A 102 -1.64 14.61 -0.47
C ASN A 102 -0.30 14.71 0.30
N TYR A 103 0.76 14.10 -0.26
CA TYR A 103 2.12 14.00 0.28
C TYR A 103 2.26 13.29 1.64
N LYS A 104 1.26 12.51 2.06
CA LYS A 104 1.26 11.79 3.33
C LYS A 104 1.38 10.29 3.13
N VAL A 105 1.84 9.58 4.15
CA VAL A 105 1.69 8.13 4.21
C VAL A 105 0.31 7.81 4.74
N MET A 106 -0.38 6.88 4.08
CA MET A 106 -1.59 6.26 4.63
C MET A 106 -1.18 4.97 5.34
N GLU A 107 -1.12 5.00 6.68
CA GLU A 107 -0.89 3.78 7.48
C GLU A 107 -2.23 3.12 7.74
N PHE A 108 -2.44 1.91 7.21
CA PHE A 108 -3.67 1.15 7.40
C PHE A 108 -3.48 0.10 8.49
N THR A 109 -4.34 0.12 9.52
CA THR A 109 -4.26 -0.79 10.66
C THR A 109 -5.65 -1.18 11.17
N GLY A 110 -5.70 -1.96 12.25
CA GLY A 110 -6.92 -2.38 12.92
C GLY A 110 -7.24 -3.86 12.74
N GLU A 111 -8.25 -4.33 13.46
CA GLU A 111 -8.66 -5.74 13.46
C GLU A 111 -9.08 -6.21 12.06
N ALA A 112 -9.82 -5.37 11.33
CA ALA A 112 -10.29 -5.72 10.00
C ALA A 112 -9.11 -5.91 9.04
N ILE A 113 -8.11 -5.02 9.05
CA ILE A 113 -6.91 -5.12 8.20
C ILE A 113 -6.11 -6.39 8.51
N ARG A 114 -5.91 -6.71 9.80
CA ARG A 114 -5.24 -7.95 10.21
C ARG A 114 -5.97 -9.20 9.71
N GLY A 115 -7.30 -9.18 9.68
CA GLY A 115 -8.13 -10.25 9.14
C GLY A 115 -8.10 -10.42 7.62
N LEU A 116 -7.54 -9.48 6.86
CA LEU A 116 -7.47 -9.55 5.40
C LEU A 116 -6.35 -10.49 4.91
N SER A 117 -6.62 -11.12 3.77
CA SER A 117 -5.59 -11.77 2.96
C SER A 117 -4.64 -10.75 2.32
N MET A 118 -3.47 -11.21 1.87
CA MET A 118 -2.47 -10.32 1.26
C MET A 118 -2.98 -9.64 -0.02
N ASP A 119 -3.76 -10.31 -0.86
CA ASP A 119 -4.36 -9.72 -2.07
C ASP A 119 -5.28 -8.52 -1.75
N ASN A 120 -6.04 -8.59 -0.66
CA ASN A 120 -6.85 -7.47 -0.19
C ASN A 120 -5.99 -6.33 0.35
N ARG A 121 -4.87 -6.63 1.02
CA ARG A 121 -3.91 -5.63 1.51
C ARG A 121 -3.19 -4.94 0.35
N PHE A 122 -2.74 -5.68 -0.66
CA PHE A 122 -2.19 -5.15 -1.90
C PHE A 122 -3.19 -4.21 -2.58
N THR A 123 -4.46 -4.60 -2.65
CA THR A 123 -5.53 -3.76 -3.21
C THR A 123 -5.67 -2.43 -2.47
N ILE A 124 -5.59 -2.44 -1.14
CA ILE A 124 -5.69 -1.22 -0.32
C ILE A 124 -4.48 -0.31 -0.54
N CYS A 125 -3.25 -0.85 -0.46
CA CYS A 125 -2.04 -0.05 -0.65
C CYS A 125 -1.90 0.47 -2.08
N ASN A 126 -2.28 -0.32 -3.09
CA ASN A 126 -2.29 0.08 -4.50
C ASN A 126 -3.13 1.33 -4.73
N MET A 127 -4.26 1.46 -4.03
CA MET A 127 -5.18 2.58 -4.22
C MET A 127 -4.86 3.80 -3.33
N ALA A 128 -3.72 3.81 -2.63
CA ALA A 128 -3.37 4.93 -1.77
C ALA A 128 -3.03 6.18 -2.59
N ILE A 129 -2.36 6.01 -3.74
CA ILE A 129 -2.05 7.10 -4.66
C ILE A 129 -3.30 7.81 -5.21
N GLU A 130 -4.45 7.14 -5.33
CA GLU A 130 -5.74 7.75 -5.72
C GLU A 130 -6.29 8.75 -4.69
N ALA A 131 -5.78 8.73 -3.45
CA ALA A 131 -6.03 9.76 -2.43
C ALA A 131 -4.91 10.82 -2.36
N GLY A 132 -3.97 10.80 -3.30
CA GLY A 132 -2.80 11.68 -3.35
C GLY A 132 -1.69 11.27 -2.38
N ALA A 133 -1.79 10.09 -1.75
CA ALA A 133 -0.79 9.62 -0.81
C ALA A 133 0.59 9.52 -1.46
N LYS A 134 1.64 9.77 -0.68
CA LYS A 134 3.00 9.44 -1.10
C LYS A 134 3.17 7.92 -1.23
N THR A 135 2.54 7.18 -0.32
CA THR A 135 2.46 5.71 -0.33
C THR A 135 1.41 5.25 0.70
N GLY A 136 0.92 4.03 0.56
CA GLY A 136 0.12 3.33 1.57
C GLY A 136 0.93 2.22 2.22
N ILE A 137 0.84 2.04 3.54
CA ILE A 137 1.63 1.02 4.25
C ILE A 137 0.78 0.23 5.25
N ILE A 138 1.05 -1.07 5.34
CA ILE A 138 0.49 -1.97 6.35
C ILE A 138 1.67 -2.63 7.07
N GLU A 139 1.63 -2.63 8.41
CA GLU A 139 2.64 -3.30 9.22
C GLU A 139 2.67 -4.81 8.92
N PRO A 140 3.86 -5.43 8.77
CA PRO A 140 3.97 -6.87 8.60
C PRO A 140 3.47 -7.63 9.83
N ASP A 141 2.60 -8.61 9.59
CA ASP A 141 2.10 -9.56 10.58
C ASP A 141 2.30 -11.00 10.10
N GLU A 142 1.70 -11.97 10.80
CA GLU A 142 1.85 -13.39 10.51
C GLU A 142 1.39 -13.75 9.08
N ASN A 143 0.35 -13.08 8.55
CA ASN A 143 -0.10 -13.29 7.18
C ASN A 143 0.93 -12.80 6.17
N THR A 144 1.58 -11.67 6.44
CA THR A 144 2.69 -11.16 5.62
C THR A 144 3.87 -12.13 5.64
N LEU A 145 4.24 -12.65 6.82
CA LEU A 145 5.36 -13.59 6.96
C LEU A 145 5.07 -14.93 6.28
N GLU A 146 3.85 -15.46 6.38
CA GLU A 146 3.47 -16.69 5.68
C GLU A 146 3.43 -16.48 4.16
N TYR A 147 2.97 -15.31 3.67
CA TYR A 147 3.07 -14.98 2.25
C TYR A 147 4.52 -14.94 1.77
N LEU A 148 5.45 -14.45 2.57
CA LEU A 148 6.87 -14.37 2.18
C LEU A 148 7.60 -15.71 2.26
N LYS A 149 7.06 -16.70 2.97
CA LYS A 149 7.68 -18.01 3.15
C LYS A 149 7.90 -18.70 1.81
N GLY A 150 9.14 -19.14 1.58
CA GLY A 150 9.57 -19.74 0.32
C GLY A 150 9.80 -18.75 -0.83
N ARG A 151 9.25 -17.52 -0.74
CA ARG A 151 9.46 -16.42 -1.71
C ARG A 151 10.69 -15.59 -1.37
N ALA A 152 10.84 -15.17 -0.12
CA ALA A 152 11.98 -14.39 0.34
C ALA A 152 13.28 -15.20 0.23
N LYS A 153 14.23 -14.72 -0.59
CA LYS A 153 15.55 -15.35 -0.80
C LYS A 153 16.69 -14.64 -0.06
N ARG A 154 16.42 -13.48 0.52
CA ARG A 154 17.36 -12.68 1.32
C ARG A 154 16.75 -12.33 2.67
N PRO A 155 17.57 -12.05 3.69
CA PRO A 155 17.09 -11.55 4.97
C PRO A 155 16.39 -10.19 4.81
N TYR A 156 15.47 -9.90 5.71
CA TYR A 156 14.70 -8.66 5.77
C TYR A 156 14.43 -8.28 7.22
N GLN A 157 14.09 -7.01 7.45
CA GLN A 157 13.83 -6.47 8.77
C GLN A 157 12.38 -6.01 8.85
N VAL A 158 11.64 -6.52 9.83
CA VAL A 158 10.28 -6.03 10.10
C VAL A 158 10.39 -4.77 10.95
N TYR A 159 9.74 -3.70 10.48
CA TYR A 159 9.52 -2.48 11.24
C TYR A 159 8.04 -2.39 11.62
N LYS A 160 7.79 -1.84 12.81
CA LYS A 160 6.45 -1.52 13.31
C LYS A 160 6.49 -0.11 13.88
N SER A 161 5.36 0.56 13.82
CA SER A 161 5.20 1.88 14.40
C SER A 161 5.30 1.79 15.92
N ASP A 162 6.04 2.72 16.53
CA ASP A 162 6.14 2.79 17.97
C ASP A 162 4.78 3.12 18.61
N PRO A 163 4.48 2.63 19.83
CA PRO A 163 3.21 2.93 20.51
C PRO A 163 2.92 4.43 20.70
N ASN A 164 3.97 5.26 20.72
CA ASN A 164 3.91 6.71 20.88
C ASN A 164 4.25 7.48 19.59
N ALA A 165 4.18 6.83 18.42
CA ALA A 165 4.40 7.49 17.14
C ALA A 165 3.39 8.64 16.94
N HIS A 166 3.88 9.77 16.45
CA HIS A 166 3.05 10.94 16.17
C HIS A 166 2.42 10.83 14.77
N TYR A 167 1.08 10.89 14.73
CA TYR A 167 0.32 10.91 13.48
C TYR A 167 -0.26 12.31 13.26
N GLU A 168 -0.21 12.78 12.01
CA GLU A 168 -0.83 14.07 11.65
C GLU A 168 -2.35 14.02 11.84
N LYS A 169 -2.94 12.85 11.53
CA LYS A 169 -4.35 12.60 11.72
C LYS A 169 -4.60 11.11 11.97
N ILE A 170 -5.61 10.81 12.78
CA ILE A 170 -6.13 9.46 12.98
C ILE A 170 -7.58 9.44 12.49
N ILE A 171 -7.92 8.46 11.66
CA ILE A 171 -9.26 8.26 11.10
C ILE A 171 -9.70 6.85 11.47
N GLU A 172 -10.82 6.75 12.18
CA GLU A 172 -11.40 5.48 12.59
C GLU A 172 -12.56 5.10 11.66
N ILE A 173 -12.57 3.84 11.20
CA ILE A 173 -13.56 3.31 10.26
C ILE A 173 -14.15 2.04 10.85
N ASP A 174 -15.44 2.07 11.14
CA ASP A 174 -16.23 0.90 11.53
C ASP A 174 -16.67 0.15 10.27
N VAL A 175 -16.01 -0.98 9.98
CA VAL A 175 -16.25 -1.73 8.72
C VAL A 175 -17.59 -2.43 8.68
N SER A 176 -18.29 -2.55 9.82
CA SER A 176 -19.66 -3.10 9.85
C SER A 176 -20.68 -2.20 9.17
N LYS A 177 -20.32 -0.92 8.94
CA LYS A 177 -21.11 0.07 8.21
C LYS A 177 -20.73 0.19 6.74
N VAL A 178 -19.72 -0.56 6.29
CA VAL A 178 -19.29 -0.55 4.89
C VAL A 178 -20.09 -1.60 4.13
N GLU A 179 -20.67 -1.18 3.02
CA GLU A 179 -21.34 -2.02 2.03
C GLU A 179 -20.41 -2.20 0.82
N PRO A 180 -20.66 -3.15 -0.10
CA PRO A 180 -19.94 -3.19 -1.37
C PRO A 180 -19.93 -1.82 -2.05
N GLN A 181 -18.80 -1.37 -2.58
CA GLN A 181 -18.63 -0.03 -3.13
C GLN A 181 -18.33 -0.07 -4.64
N VAL A 182 -18.89 0.89 -5.37
CA VAL A 182 -18.55 1.15 -6.77
C VAL A 182 -18.12 2.60 -6.92
N ALA A 183 -16.94 2.83 -7.50
CA ALA A 183 -16.49 4.15 -7.89
C ALA A 183 -17.16 4.57 -9.21
N PHE A 184 -18.00 5.60 -9.15
CA PHE A 184 -18.69 6.12 -10.33
C PHE A 184 -17.80 7.09 -11.11
N PRO A 185 -18.06 7.29 -12.42
CA PRO A 185 -17.37 8.31 -13.19
C PRO A 185 -17.49 9.71 -12.53
N HIS A 186 -16.48 10.58 -12.63
CA HIS A 186 -15.18 10.40 -13.31
C HIS A 186 -14.00 10.22 -12.35
N LEU A 187 -14.23 10.14 -11.03
CA LEU A 187 -13.18 10.10 -10.01
C LEU A 187 -13.42 9.00 -8.97
N PRO A 188 -12.35 8.35 -8.43
CA PRO A 188 -12.47 7.32 -7.40
C PRO A 188 -13.21 7.75 -6.14
N GLU A 189 -13.15 9.04 -5.76
CA GLU A 189 -13.85 9.60 -4.61
C GLU A 189 -15.39 9.55 -4.73
N ASN A 190 -15.92 9.40 -5.95
CA ASN A 190 -17.35 9.23 -6.18
C ASN A 190 -17.80 7.78 -5.92
N ALA A 191 -17.21 7.12 -4.92
CA ALA A 191 -17.60 5.77 -4.52
C ALA A 191 -18.85 5.79 -3.63
N LYS A 192 -19.79 4.92 -3.96
CA LYS A 192 -21.07 4.75 -3.27
C LYS A 192 -21.43 3.26 -3.24
N PRO A 193 -22.31 2.82 -2.32
CA PRO A 193 -22.92 1.50 -2.36
C PRO A 193 -23.59 1.19 -3.71
#